data_AF-A0A2V8S7N0-F1
#
_entry.id   AF-A0A2V8S7N0-F1
#
_cell.length_a   1.000
_cell.length_b   1.000
_cell.length_c   1.000
_cell.angle_alpha   90.00
_cell.angle_beta   90.00
_cell.angle_gamma   90.00
#
_symmetry.space_group_name_H-M   'P 1'
#
loop_
_entity.id
_entity.type
_entity.pdbx_description
1 polymer ?
#
loop_
_entity_poly.entity_id
_entity_poly.type
_entity_poly.pdbx_seq_one_letter_code
_entity_poly.pdbx_strand_id
1 'polypeptide(L)'
;MRETFQRRPENFSFHYRRGLHCLKEEQLAAAAENFRQAIVFNPNFADVHNYLGVACGEMEHWDEAIAAFQRALEVNADYPVARLNLAFILAAAGRDKEAIDELRAVLAREPDNQAALTKLEELQAPKRDKSRVQGESRVQ
;
A
#
# COMPACT_ATOMS: atom_id res chain seq x y z
N MET A 1 -44.71 -20.11 -6.17
CA MET A 1 -44.63 -18.64 -6.28
C MET A 1 -43.42 -18.21 -5.46
N ARG A 2 -42.42 -17.59 -6.10
CA ARG A 2 -41.05 -17.44 -5.57
C ARG A 2 -41.05 -16.53 -4.33
N GLU A 3 -40.74 -17.10 -3.17
CA GLU A 3 -40.46 -16.32 -1.97
C GLU A 3 -39.27 -15.39 -2.21
N THR A 4 -39.51 -14.15 -1.84
CA THR A 4 -38.70 -12.96 -2.05
C THR A 4 -37.34 -13.09 -1.37
N PHE A 5 -36.31 -13.44 -2.15
CA PHE A 5 -34.94 -13.10 -1.79
C PHE A 5 -34.88 -11.57 -1.70
N GLN A 6 -34.78 -11.05 -0.48
CA GLN A 6 -34.30 -9.70 -0.24
C GLN A 6 -32.88 -9.60 -0.80
N ARG A 7 -32.74 -9.32 -2.10
CA ARG A 7 -31.48 -8.82 -2.64
C ARG A 7 -31.31 -7.44 -2.00
N ARG A 8 -30.55 -7.39 -0.90
CA ARG A 8 -29.99 -6.12 -0.42
C ARG A 8 -29.32 -5.48 -1.64
N PRO A 9 -29.60 -4.21 -1.96
CA PRO A 9 -28.93 -3.57 -3.07
C PRO A 9 -27.43 -3.55 -2.78
N GLU A 10 -26.69 -4.42 -3.46
CA GLU A 10 -25.24 -4.35 -3.56
C GLU A 10 -24.93 -2.95 -4.11
N ASN A 11 -24.19 -2.18 -3.31
CA ASN A 11 -23.85 -0.81 -3.60
C ASN A 11 -22.45 -0.52 -3.06
N PHE A 12 -21.93 0.68 -3.37
CA PHE A 12 -20.62 1.14 -2.90
C PHE A 12 -20.41 0.86 -1.40
N SER A 13 -21.33 1.31 -0.53
CA SER A 13 -21.18 1.22 0.92
C SER A 13 -21.18 -0.23 1.43
N PHE A 14 -21.94 -1.12 0.80
CA PHE A 14 -21.96 -2.54 1.16
C PHE A 14 -20.60 -3.19 0.92
N HIS A 15 -20.07 -3.07 -0.30
CA HIS A 15 -18.78 -3.65 -0.65
C HIS A 15 -17.63 -2.98 0.11
N TYR A 16 -17.65 -1.65 0.26
CA TYR A 16 -16.64 -0.93 1.02
C TYR A 16 -16.57 -1.40 2.48
N ARG A 17 -17.72 -1.51 3.17
CA ARG A 17 -17.78 -1.99 4.56
C ARG A 17 -17.34 -3.44 4.70
N ARG A 18 -17.71 -4.31 3.74
CA ARG A 18 -17.23 -5.70 3.73
C ARG A 18 -15.73 -5.77 3.52
N GLY A 19 -15.18 -4.96 2.60
CA GLY A 19 -13.74 -4.87 2.37
C GLY A 19 -12.98 -4.47 3.64
N LEU A 20 -13.44 -3.42 4.34
CA LEU A 20 -12.86 -3.01 5.61
C LEU A 20 -12.93 -4.08 6.69
N HIS A 21 -14.06 -4.79 6.79
CA HIS A 21 -14.20 -5.90 7.74
C HIS A 21 -13.25 -7.05 7.39
N CYS A 22 -13.18 -7.48 6.12
CA CYS A 22 -12.25 -8.50 5.68
C CYS A 22 -10.79 -8.11 5.93
N LEU A 23 -10.42 -6.84 5.73
CA LEU A 23 -9.07 -6.35 5.99
C LEU A 23 -8.71 -6.45 7.48
N LYS A 24 -9.65 -6.10 8.37
CA LYS A 24 -9.47 -6.24 9.83
C LYS A 24 -9.28 -7.69 10.27
N GLU A 25 -9.95 -8.62 9.59
CA GLU A 25 -9.83 -10.07 9.84
C GLU A 25 -8.68 -10.72 9.05
N GLU A 26 -7.78 -9.92 8.44
CA GLU A 26 -6.64 -10.38 7.63
C GLU A 26 -7.03 -11.27 6.43
N GLN A 27 -8.28 -11.21 6.00
CA GLN A 27 -8.77 -11.91 4.80
C GLN A 27 -8.46 -11.07 3.56
N LEU A 28 -7.17 -10.93 3.25
CA LEU A 28 -6.65 -9.98 2.27
C LEU A 28 -7.27 -10.14 0.86
N ALA A 29 -7.38 -11.38 0.36
CA ALA A 29 -7.97 -11.64 -0.94
C ALA A 29 -9.46 -11.24 -1.01
N ALA A 30 -10.21 -11.52 0.07
CA ALA A 30 -11.61 -11.12 0.16
C ALA A 30 -11.75 -9.60 0.32
N ALA A 31 -10.83 -8.95 1.03
CA ALA A 31 -10.79 -7.49 1.15
C ALA A 31 -10.57 -6.84 -0.21
N ALA A 32 -9.54 -7.27 -0.95
CA ALA A 32 -9.23 -6.79 -2.30
C ALA A 32 -10.43 -6.94 -3.24
N GLU A 33 -11.09 -8.10 -3.25
CA GLU A 33 -12.26 -8.32 -4.10
C GLU A 33 -13.41 -7.37 -3.75
N ASN A 34 -13.71 -7.19 -2.47
CA ASN A 34 -14.75 -6.25 -2.05
C ASN A 34 -14.38 -4.80 -2.41
N PHE A 35 -13.12 -4.39 -2.31
CA PHE A 35 -12.71 -3.07 -2.76
C PHE A 35 -12.81 -2.89 -4.28
N ARG A 36 -12.46 -3.91 -5.08
CA ARG A 36 -12.68 -3.89 -6.54
C ARG A 36 -14.17 -3.72 -6.88
N GLN A 37 -15.05 -4.45 -6.19
CA GLN A 37 -16.50 -4.28 -6.37
C GLN A 37 -16.97 -2.88 -5.96
N ALA A 38 -16.46 -2.32 -4.85
CA ALA A 38 -16.79 -0.94 -4.45
C ALA A 38 -16.32 0.10 -5.49
N ILE A 39 -15.14 -0.08 -6.10
CA ILE A 39 -14.62 0.78 -7.16
C ILE A 39 -15.56 0.85 -8.36
N VAL A 40 -16.23 -0.25 -8.73
CA VAL A 40 -17.21 -0.26 -9.83
C VAL A 40 -18.34 0.75 -9.57
N PHE A 41 -18.77 0.91 -8.32
CA PHE A 41 -19.85 1.85 -7.96
C PHE A 41 -19.37 3.28 -7.75
N ASN A 42 -18.15 3.48 -7.26
CA ASN A 42 -17.57 4.81 -7.08
C ASN A 42 -16.06 4.81 -7.35
N PRO A 43 -15.63 4.99 -8.62
CA PRO A 43 -14.22 4.93 -8.99
C PRO A 43 -13.42 6.17 -8.57
N ASN A 44 -14.09 7.23 -8.10
CA ASN A 44 -13.47 8.50 -7.70
C ASN A 44 -13.43 8.66 -6.18
N PHE A 45 -13.50 7.56 -5.43
CA PHE A 45 -13.30 7.57 -3.99
C PHE A 45 -11.86 7.13 -3.67
N ALA A 46 -11.02 8.06 -3.21
CA ALA A 46 -9.58 7.78 -3.04
C ALA A 46 -9.31 6.66 -2.03
N ASP A 47 -10.06 6.61 -0.92
CA ASP A 47 -9.82 5.64 0.16
C ASP A 47 -9.97 4.20 -0.32
N VAL A 48 -10.93 3.90 -1.21
CA VAL A 48 -11.12 2.51 -1.69
C VAL A 48 -9.91 2.02 -2.48
N HIS A 49 -9.27 2.89 -3.25
CA HIS A 49 -8.03 2.56 -3.96
C HIS A 49 -6.85 2.42 -2.98
N ASN A 50 -6.77 3.27 -1.96
CA ASN A 50 -5.77 3.11 -0.89
C ASN A 50 -5.93 1.76 -0.16
N TYR A 51 -7.14 1.37 0.22
CA TYR A 51 -7.35 0.09 0.91
C TYR A 51 -7.15 -1.13 -0.01
N LEU A 52 -7.46 -1.02 -1.30
CA LEU A 52 -7.07 -2.04 -2.27
C LEU A 52 -5.54 -2.16 -2.33
N GLY A 53 -4.83 -1.04 -2.37
CA GLY A 53 -3.37 -1.00 -2.35
C GLY A 53 -2.78 -1.67 -1.11
N VAL A 54 -3.34 -1.39 0.08
CA VAL A 54 -2.94 -2.05 1.33
C VAL A 54 -3.17 -3.55 1.24
N ALA A 55 -4.38 -4.00 0.87
CA ALA A 55 -4.69 -5.42 0.77
C ALA A 55 -3.76 -6.17 -0.21
N CYS A 56 -3.47 -5.58 -1.37
CA CYS A 56 -2.55 -6.14 -2.35
C CYS A 56 -1.09 -6.12 -1.87
N GLY A 57 -0.67 -5.08 -1.17
CA GLY A 57 0.68 -4.97 -0.61
C GLY A 57 0.97 -6.04 0.44
N GLU A 58 0.01 -6.30 1.33
CA GLU A 58 0.10 -7.39 2.32
C GLU A 58 0.13 -8.78 1.68
N MET A 59 -0.43 -8.92 0.46
CA MET A 59 -0.33 -10.15 -0.34
C MET A 59 0.92 -10.21 -1.22
N GLU A 60 1.83 -9.24 -1.11
CA GLU A 60 3.01 -9.11 -1.97
C GLU A 60 2.69 -8.96 -3.47
N HIS A 61 1.47 -8.56 -3.82
CA HIS A 61 1.06 -8.23 -5.18
C HIS A 61 1.49 -6.81 -5.53
N TRP A 62 2.81 -6.61 -5.61
CA TRP A 62 3.44 -5.30 -5.65
C TRP A 62 2.92 -4.39 -6.77
N ASP A 63 2.82 -4.89 -8.00
CA ASP A 63 2.37 -4.08 -9.14
C ASP A 63 0.91 -3.61 -8.99
N GLU A 64 0.04 -4.49 -8.47
CA GLU A 64 -1.37 -4.14 -8.23
C GLU A 64 -1.49 -3.12 -7.08
N ALA A 65 -0.70 -3.29 -6.03
CA ALA A 65 -0.65 -2.35 -4.91
C ALA A 65 -0.18 -0.96 -5.36
N ILE A 66 0.89 -0.89 -6.16
CA ILE A 66 1.42 0.36 -6.74
C ILE A 66 0.35 1.05 -7.58
N ALA A 67 -0.31 0.32 -8.49
CA ALA A 67 -1.35 0.87 -9.35
C ALA A 67 -2.52 1.42 -8.53
N ALA A 68 -2.92 0.71 -7.47
CA ALA A 68 -4.01 1.15 -6.60
C ALA A 68 -3.64 2.43 -5.81
N PHE A 69 -2.43 2.53 -5.25
CA PHE A 69 -2.00 3.77 -4.58
C PHE A 69 -1.84 4.95 -5.56
N GLN A 70 -1.31 4.71 -6.75
CA GLN A 70 -1.25 5.73 -7.80
C GLN A 70 -2.65 6.23 -8.16
N ARG A 71 -3.61 5.31 -8.30
CA ARG A 71 -5.01 5.69 -8.57
C ARG A 71 -5.62 6.49 -7.41
N ALA A 72 -5.31 6.16 -6.16
CA ALA A 72 -5.71 6.96 -5.01
C ALA A 72 -5.18 8.40 -5.09
N LEU A 73 -3.92 8.57 -5.52
CA LEU A 73 -3.27 9.88 -5.68
C LEU A 73 -3.75 10.65 -6.92
N GLU A 74 -4.18 9.96 -7.98
CA GLU A 74 -4.85 10.60 -9.13
C GLU A 74 -6.21 11.17 -8.75
N VAL A 75 -6.95 10.47 -7.89
CA VAL A 75 -8.26 10.91 -7.38
C VAL A 75 -8.09 12.03 -6.35
N ASN A 76 -7.13 11.88 -5.44
CA ASN A 76 -6.78 12.90 -4.45
C ASN A 76 -5.26 13.06 -4.36
N ALA A 77 -4.73 14.09 -5.04
CA ALA A 77 -3.30 14.40 -5.03
C ALA A 77 -2.77 14.81 -3.66
N ASP A 78 -3.65 15.24 -2.75
CA ASP A 78 -3.35 15.59 -1.36
C ASP A 78 -3.78 14.47 -0.40
N TYR A 79 -3.16 13.30 -0.57
CA TYR A 79 -3.40 12.14 0.28
C TYR A 79 -2.08 11.62 0.85
N PRO A 80 -1.56 12.21 1.94
CA PRO A 80 -0.24 11.89 2.49
C PRO A 80 -0.08 10.40 2.85
N VAL A 81 -1.12 9.79 3.41
CA VAL A 81 -1.12 8.37 3.77
C VAL A 81 -0.93 7.46 2.55
N ALA A 82 -1.66 7.72 1.45
CA ALA A 82 -1.51 6.93 0.23
C ALA A 82 -0.13 7.13 -0.43
N ARG A 83 0.43 8.34 -0.36
CA ARG A 83 1.77 8.62 -0.89
C ARG A 83 2.86 7.92 -0.09
N LEU A 84 2.75 7.94 1.24
CA LEU A 84 3.66 7.20 2.11
C LEU A 84 3.57 5.70 1.83
N ASN A 85 2.36 5.14 1.78
CA ASN A 85 2.16 3.72 1.47
C ASN A 85 2.74 3.33 0.10
N LEU A 86 2.55 4.16 -0.93
CA LEU A 86 3.16 3.96 -2.24
C LEU A 86 4.69 3.84 -2.13
N ALA A 87 5.33 4.73 -1.38
CA ALA A 87 6.78 4.70 -1.19
C ALA A 87 7.26 3.40 -0.49
N PHE A 88 6.54 2.94 0.52
CA PHE A 88 6.84 1.68 1.21
C PHE A 88 6.69 0.47 0.27
N ILE A 89 5.63 0.43 -0.54
CA ILE A 89 5.43 -0.65 -1.51
C ILE A 89 6.47 -0.61 -2.62
N LEU A 90 6.84 0.57 -3.14
CA LEU A 90 7.91 0.70 -4.13
C LEU A 90 9.23 0.15 -3.57
N ALA A 91 9.55 0.44 -2.31
CA ALA A 91 10.73 -0.11 -1.64
C ALA A 91 10.65 -1.64 -1.51
N ALA A 92 9.51 -2.19 -1.09
CA ALA A 92 9.29 -3.63 -0.99
C ALA A 92 9.42 -4.35 -2.35
N ALA A 93 8.99 -3.68 -3.43
CA ALA A 93 9.13 -4.14 -4.81
C ALA A 93 10.55 -4.01 -5.38
N GLY A 94 11.53 -3.49 -4.60
CA GLY A 94 12.90 -3.25 -5.05
C GLY A 94 13.06 -2.03 -5.97
N ARG A 95 12.05 -1.16 -6.05
CA ARG A 95 12.03 0.08 -6.84
C ARG A 95 12.55 1.26 -6.00
N ASP A 96 13.72 1.08 -5.40
CA ASP A 96 14.31 1.98 -4.39
C ASP A 96 14.37 3.44 -4.86
N LYS A 97 14.69 3.68 -6.13
CA LYS A 97 14.78 5.04 -6.69
C LYS A 97 13.44 5.77 -6.62
N GLU A 98 12.38 5.10 -7.05
CA GLU A 98 11.03 5.67 -7.07
C GLU A 98 10.48 5.82 -5.64
N ALA A 99 10.78 4.87 -4.77
CA ALA A 99 10.46 4.99 -3.34
C ALA A 99 11.10 6.24 -2.73
N ILE A 100 12.39 6.51 -3.00
CA ILE A 100 13.10 7.70 -2.52
C ILE A 100 12.45 8.99 -3.02
N ASP A 101 12.01 9.04 -4.28
CA ASP A 101 11.36 10.21 -4.84
C ASP A 101 10.01 10.50 -4.16
N GLU A 102 9.21 9.46 -3.89
CA GLU A 102 7.95 9.60 -3.15
C GLU A 102 8.18 9.97 -1.67
N LEU A 103 9.19 9.41 -1.01
CA LEU A 103 9.56 9.79 0.36
C LEU A 103 9.96 11.27 0.46
N ARG A 104 10.74 11.77 -0.52
CA ARG A 104 11.10 13.19 -0.60
C ARG A 104 9.85 14.06 -0.80
N ALA A 105 8.89 13.61 -1.61
CA ALA A 105 7.64 14.33 -1.80
C ALA A 105 6.79 14.38 -0.51
N VAL A 106 6.78 13.32 0.30
CA VAL A 106 6.18 13.32 1.65
C VAL A 106 6.90 14.34 2.55
N LEU A 107 8.22 14.26 2.64
CA LEU A 107 9.03 15.12 3.52
C LEU A 107 9.01 16.61 3.10
N ALA A 108 8.78 16.92 1.83
CA ALA A 108 8.61 18.29 1.37
C ALA A 108 7.36 18.97 1.96
N ARG A 109 6.35 18.18 2.35
CA ARG A 109 5.11 18.67 2.98
C ARG A 109 5.11 18.47 4.49
N GLU A 110 5.63 17.33 4.95
CA GLU A 110 5.73 16.94 6.34
C GLU A 110 7.20 16.63 6.69
N PRO A 111 8.05 17.65 6.95
CA PRO A 111 9.48 17.45 7.20
C PRO A 111 9.78 16.53 8.38
N ASP A 112 8.87 16.48 9.37
CA ASP A 112 9.02 15.71 10.60
C ASP A 112 8.41 14.30 10.52
N ASN A 113 7.96 13.85 9.34
CA ASN A 113 7.36 12.52 9.15
C ASN A 113 8.41 11.42 9.41
N GLN A 114 8.39 10.86 10.62
CA GLN A 114 9.38 9.90 11.09
C GLN A 114 9.43 8.62 10.26
N ALA A 115 8.26 8.15 9.78
CA ALA A 115 8.20 6.96 8.94
C ALA A 115 8.92 7.18 7.61
N ALA A 116 8.73 8.36 7.00
CA ALA A 116 9.41 8.72 5.76
C ALA A 116 10.92 8.91 5.95
N LEU A 117 11.34 9.59 7.03
CA LEU A 117 12.77 9.76 7.36
C LEU A 117 13.46 8.42 7.56
N THR A 118 12.89 7.55 8.41
CA THR A 118 13.45 6.23 8.71
C THR A 118 13.59 5.39 7.45
N LYS A 119 12.56 5.39 6.59
CA LYS A 119 12.58 4.61 5.35
C LYS A 119 13.60 5.16 4.35
N LEU A 120 13.75 6.48 4.28
CA LEU A 120 14.72 7.12 3.39
C LEU A 120 16.15 6.80 3.81
N GLU A 121 16.44 6.86 5.11
CA GLU A 121 17.73 6.48 5.68
C GLU A 121 18.05 5.00 5.41
N GLU A 122 17.07 4.10 5.60
CA GLU A 122 17.22 2.67 5.31
C GLU A 122 17.62 2.42 3.85
N LEU A 123 16.97 3.09 2.89
CA LEU A 123 17.23 2.93 1.46
C LEU A 123 18.55 3.55 1.00
N GLN A 124 19.05 4.57 1.71
CA GLN A 124 20.32 5.24 1.39
C GLN A 124 21.52 4.65 2.14
N ALA A 125 21.27 3.88 3.21
CA ALA A 125 22.34 3.21 3.94
C ALA A 125 23.12 2.28 3.01
N PRO A 126 24.47 2.29 3.07
CA PRO A 126 25.27 1.36 2.31
C PRO A 126 24.86 -0.06 2.70
N LYS A 127 24.40 -0.87 1.73
CA LYS A 127 24.05 -2.27 1.96
C LYS A 127 25.27 -2.93 2.60
N ARG A 128 25.17 -3.23 3.90
CA ARG A 128 26.28 -3.81 4.66
C ARG A 128 26.61 -5.14 4.01
N ASP A 129 27.72 -5.17 3.30
CA ASP A 129 28.25 -6.37 2.70
C ASP A 129 28.65 -7.33 3.83
N LYS A 130 27.79 -8.33 4.08
CA LYS A 130 27.99 -9.35 5.12
C LYS A 130 29.20 -10.25 4.81
N SER A 131 29.83 -10.13 3.65
CA SER A 131 31.00 -10.93 3.28
C SER A 131 32.29 -10.51 3.98
N ARG A 132 32.32 -9.35 4.66
CA ARG A 132 33.55 -8.80 5.27
C ARG A 132 33.86 -9.27 6.69
N VAL A 133 33.07 -10.18 7.27
CA VAL A 133 33.22 -10.63 8.68
C VAL A 133 33.94 -11.99 8.79
N GLN A 134 34.27 -12.67 7.69
CA GLN A 134 35.04 -13.92 7.70
C GLN A 134 36.42 -13.71 7.05
N GLY A 135 37.32 -12.97 7.70
CA GLY A 135 38.69 -12.77 7.20
C GLY A 135 39.78 -12.63 8.26
N GLU A 136 39.42 -12.28 9.49
CA GLU A 136 40.42 -11.93 10.52
C GLU A 136 40.29 -12.87 11.72
N SER A 137 40.63 -14.15 11.54
CA SER A 137 40.98 -15.04 12.65
C SER A 137 41.75 -16.24 12.14
N ARG A 138 43.03 -16.04 11.81
CA ARG A 138 44.12 -17.02 11.96
C ARG A 138 45.44 -16.43 11.47
N VAL A 139 46.07 -15.61 12.31
CA VAL A 139 47.54 -15.55 12.40
C VAL A 139 47.89 -15.28 13.86
N GLN A 140 48.19 -16.35 14.59
CA GLN A 140 49.37 -16.54 15.46
C GLN A 140 49.21 -17.87 16.20
#